data_AF-A0AAV9B3M8-F1
#
_entry.id   AF-A0AAV9B3M8-F1
#
_cell.length_a   1.000
_cell.length_b   1.000
_cell.length_c   1.000
_cell.angle_alpha   90.00
_cell.angle_beta   90.00
_cell.angle_gamma   90.00
#
_symmetry.space_group_name_H-M   'P 1'
#
loop_
_entity.id
_entity.type
_entity.pdbx_description
1 polymer ?
#
loop_
_entity_poly.entity_id
_entity_poly.type
_entity_poly.pdbx_seq_one_letter_code
_entity_poly.pdbx_strand_id
1 'polypeptide(L)'
;MASPPQTTTASAATSSSAAMLSRDQLLRLFKRFDFLTSQPDVKKRIADAVNDKQNALFIEKCVFIVLVQEAVAVTTAIQEEILLEMGIDPRFGIACLGKVNMVYENDRDLMIQFYKFVSKEELACDEAELAPNEFAEKMHAQHKLQEQQLEMLKHIRKFHPDDQSAILEALRQQLEGANFDNSAAVLTSDKIQEVVRRRITPFIRAT
;
A
#
# COMPACT_ATOMS: atom_id res chain seq x y z
N MET A 1 -62.31 25.22 23.42
CA MET A 1 -60.91 25.39 23.87
C MET A 1 -60.05 24.58 22.91
N ALA A 2 -59.22 25.27 22.12
CA ALA A 2 -58.42 24.68 21.05
C ALA A 2 -57.09 24.18 21.62
N SER A 3 -56.73 22.94 21.31
CA SER A 3 -55.40 22.38 21.54
C SER A 3 -54.51 22.64 20.31
N PRO A 4 -53.24 23.03 20.46
CA PRO A 4 -52.32 23.26 19.35
C PRO A 4 -51.76 21.94 18.79
N PRO A 5 -51.38 21.88 17.50
CA PRO A 5 -50.71 20.72 16.93
C PRO A 5 -49.23 20.72 17.33
N GLN A 6 -48.75 19.61 17.89
CA GLN A 6 -47.33 19.41 18.14
C GLN A 6 -46.62 18.99 16.86
N THR A 7 -45.58 19.74 16.54
CA THR A 7 -44.67 19.60 15.41
C THR A 7 -43.90 18.28 15.48
N THR A 8 -44.08 17.44 14.47
CA THR A 8 -43.24 16.26 14.21
C THR A 8 -41.83 16.72 13.83
N THR A 9 -40.89 16.71 14.78
CA THR A 9 -39.46 16.80 14.45
C THR A 9 -38.97 15.43 14.01
N ALA A 10 -38.80 15.27 12.69
CA ALA A 10 -38.00 14.22 12.11
C ALA A 10 -36.56 14.37 12.60
N SER A 11 -36.16 13.53 13.57
CA SER A 11 -34.75 13.35 13.91
C SER A 11 -34.10 12.61 12.76
N ALA A 12 -33.30 13.35 12.00
CA ALA A 12 -32.47 12.86 10.93
C ALA A 12 -31.65 11.65 11.41
N ALA A 13 -31.73 10.57 10.65
CA ALA A 13 -30.84 9.43 10.74
C ALA A 13 -29.40 9.92 10.59
N THR A 14 -28.69 10.07 11.70
CA THR A 14 -27.23 10.14 11.69
C THR A 14 -26.75 8.70 11.54
N SER A 15 -26.70 8.24 10.29
CA SER A 15 -25.99 7.00 9.97
C SER A 15 -24.53 7.19 10.36
N SER A 16 -24.05 6.28 11.20
CA SER A 16 -22.67 6.18 11.65
C SER A 16 -21.70 5.97 10.47
N SER A 17 -21.31 7.04 9.78
CA SER A 17 -20.20 7.05 8.79
C SER A 17 -19.01 7.90 9.25
N ALA A 18 -19.05 8.47 10.46
CA ALA A 18 -18.06 9.46 10.93
C ALA A 18 -16.71 8.87 11.41
N ALA A 19 -16.43 7.58 11.20
CA ALA A 19 -15.21 6.94 11.69
C ALA A 19 -14.08 6.85 10.65
N MET A 20 -14.37 7.14 9.37
CA MET A 20 -13.44 6.91 8.27
C MET A 20 -13.61 7.94 7.15
N LEU A 21 -12.53 8.22 6.42
CA LEU A 21 -12.61 8.94 5.15
C LEU A 21 -13.44 8.16 4.12
N SER A 22 -14.25 8.89 3.35
CA SER A 22 -15.00 8.32 2.24
C SER A 22 -14.06 7.90 1.10
N ARG A 23 -14.56 6.99 0.25
CA ARG A 23 -13.87 6.55 -0.96
C ARG A 23 -13.36 7.71 -1.83
N ASP A 24 -14.21 8.70 -2.09
CA ASP A 24 -13.83 9.83 -2.95
C ASP A 24 -12.76 10.72 -2.32
N GLN A 25 -12.80 10.89 -0.99
CA GLN A 25 -11.76 11.62 -0.25
C GLN A 25 -10.41 10.88 -0.32
N LEU A 26 -10.40 9.56 -0.16
CA LEU A 26 -9.20 8.74 -0.30
C LEU A 26 -8.63 8.83 -1.73
N LEU A 27 -9.46 8.66 -2.76
CA LEU A 27 -9.00 8.76 -4.14
C LEU A 27 -8.48 10.16 -4.49
N ARG A 28 -9.08 11.21 -3.92
CA ARG A 28 -8.60 12.59 -4.09
C ARG A 28 -7.24 12.79 -3.44
N LEU A 29 -7.06 12.29 -2.22
CA LEU A 29 -5.78 12.29 -1.52
C LEU A 29 -4.69 11.59 -2.36
N PHE A 30 -4.96 10.36 -2.81
CA PHE A 30 -3.98 9.57 -3.57
C PHE A 30 -3.55 10.28 -4.86
N LYS A 31 -4.50 10.82 -5.61
CA LYS A 31 -4.22 11.55 -6.87
C LYS A 31 -3.44 12.83 -6.62
N ARG A 32 -3.82 13.59 -5.59
CA ARG A 32 -3.15 14.85 -5.27
C ARG A 32 -1.72 14.58 -4.79
N PHE A 33 -1.52 13.55 -3.98
CA PHE A 33 -0.19 13.13 -3.52
C PHE A 33 0.70 12.71 -4.69
N ASP A 34 0.24 11.82 -5.58
CA ASP A 34 1.00 11.38 -6.76
C ASP A 34 1.39 12.57 -7.66
N PHE A 35 0.51 13.56 -7.81
CA PHE A 35 0.82 14.79 -8.53
C PHE A 35 1.87 15.65 -7.83
N LEU A 36 1.76 15.85 -6.51
CA LEU A 36 2.72 16.66 -5.75
C LEU A 36 4.10 15.99 -5.70
N THR A 37 4.20 14.70 -5.39
CA THR A 37 5.49 14.00 -5.29
C THR A 37 6.19 13.78 -6.63
N SER A 38 5.48 13.96 -7.75
CA SER A 38 6.07 13.98 -9.08
C SER A 38 6.70 15.33 -9.46
N GLN A 39 6.42 16.41 -8.71
CA GLN A 39 6.95 17.74 -9.02
C GLN A 39 8.41 17.88 -8.56
N PRO A 40 9.27 18.51 -9.37
CA PRO A 40 10.70 18.64 -9.06
C PRO A 40 10.95 19.43 -7.77
N ASP A 41 10.15 20.46 -7.49
CA ASP A 41 10.28 21.27 -6.26
C ASP A 41 9.97 20.45 -5.00
N VAL A 42 8.98 19.56 -5.08
CA VAL A 42 8.61 18.67 -3.98
C VAL A 42 9.66 17.59 -3.80
N LYS A 43 10.15 16.97 -4.88
CA LYS A 43 11.26 16.02 -4.81
C LYS A 43 12.50 16.63 -4.18
N LYS A 44 12.83 17.86 -4.58
CA LYS A 44 13.92 18.62 -4.00
C LYS A 44 13.68 18.87 -2.50
N ARG A 45 12.47 19.26 -2.10
CA ARG A 45 12.11 19.44 -0.67
C ARG A 45 12.30 18.15 0.14
N ILE A 46 11.95 16.99 -0.40
CA ILE A 46 12.16 15.69 0.27
C ILE A 46 13.66 15.39 0.38
N ALA A 47 14.42 15.54 -0.71
CA ALA A 47 15.87 15.32 -0.72
C ALA A 47 16.64 16.30 0.18
N ASP A 48 16.27 17.58 0.19
CA ASP A 48 16.89 18.61 1.04
C ASP A 48 16.69 18.27 2.53
N ALA A 49 15.51 17.78 2.93
CA ALA A 49 15.25 17.37 4.31
C ALA A 49 16.12 16.19 4.76
N VAL A 50 16.37 15.22 3.86
CA VAL A 50 17.29 14.11 4.12
C VAL A 50 18.73 14.63 4.24
N ASN A 51 19.17 15.48 3.30
CA ASN A 51 20.52 16.01 3.24
C ASN A 51 20.88 16.94 4.41
N ASP A 52 19.96 17.81 4.83
CA ASP A 52 20.17 18.77 5.93
C ASP A 52 20.46 18.05 7.25
N LYS A 53 19.85 16.89 7.47
CA LYS A 53 20.13 16.05 8.64
C LYS A 53 21.28 15.08 8.44
N GLN A 54 21.56 14.59 7.23
CA GLN A 54 22.80 13.85 6.93
C GLN A 54 24.03 14.68 7.33
N ASN A 55 23.98 15.99 7.04
CA ASN A 55 25.02 16.96 7.37
C ASN A 55 25.07 17.29 8.87
N ALA A 56 23.92 17.36 9.55
CA ALA A 56 23.86 17.57 11.01
C ALA A 56 24.30 16.33 11.82
N LEU A 57 24.01 15.11 11.32
CA LEU A 57 24.32 13.83 11.97
C LEU A 57 25.76 13.35 11.70
N PHE A 58 26.52 14.03 10.84
CA PHE A 58 27.96 13.78 10.69
C PHE A 58 28.76 14.06 11.97
N ILE A 59 28.12 14.62 13.01
CA ILE A 59 28.69 14.84 14.35
C ILE A 59 28.36 13.71 15.36
N GLU A 60 27.39 12.82 15.14
CA GLU A 60 27.15 11.66 16.03
C GLU A 60 26.65 10.41 15.29
N LYS A 61 27.41 9.31 15.39
CA LYS A 61 27.22 8.05 14.66
C LYS A 61 26.05 7.19 15.17
N CYS A 62 24.86 7.34 14.58
CA CYS A 62 23.76 6.35 14.62
C CYS A 62 23.00 6.31 13.27
N VAL A 63 23.68 5.89 12.19
CA VAL A 63 23.31 6.27 10.80
C VAL A 63 22.26 5.42 10.08
N PHE A 64 21.75 4.29 10.59
CA PHE A 64 20.85 3.44 9.75
C PHE A 64 19.34 3.53 10.06
N ILE A 65 18.94 4.00 11.24
CA ILE A 65 17.50 4.07 11.63
C ILE A 65 16.95 5.50 11.50
N VAL A 66 17.82 6.51 11.41
CA VAL A 66 17.44 7.93 11.48
C VAL A 66 17.04 8.50 10.10
N LEU A 67 17.53 7.93 8.98
CA LEU A 67 17.28 8.49 7.64
C LEU A 67 15.83 8.26 7.15
N VAL A 68 15.25 7.09 7.45
CA VAL A 68 13.89 6.70 7.06
C VAL A 68 12.82 7.67 7.61
N GLN A 69 13.12 8.42 8.69
CA GLN A 69 12.13 9.31 9.30
C GLN A 69 11.97 10.65 8.58
N GLU A 70 12.98 11.16 7.88
CA GLU A 70 12.93 12.53 7.37
C GLU A 70 12.16 12.64 6.05
N ALA A 71 12.46 11.74 5.10
CA ALA A 71 11.67 11.66 3.89
C ALA A 71 10.21 11.34 4.21
N VAL A 72 9.98 10.40 5.14
CA VAL A 72 8.64 10.06 5.64
C VAL A 72 7.96 11.25 6.35
N ALA A 73 8.70 12.08 7.09
CA ALA A 73 8.14 13.27 7.71
C ALA A 73 7.70 14.31 6.66
N VAL A 74 8.47 14.48 5.59
CA VAL A 74 8.09 15.37 4.49
C VAL A 74 6.90 14.81 3.70
N THR A 75 6.88 13.51 3.38
CA THR A 75 5.73 12.89 2.71
C THR A 75 4.49 12.93 3.60
N THR A 76 4.63 12.73 4.92
CA THR A 76 3.56 12.90 5.90
C THR A 76 3.07 14.34 5.91
N ALA A 77 3.95 15.34 5.96
CA ALA A 77 3.56 16.76 5.90
C ALA A 77 2.80 17.09 4.60
N ILE A 78 3.18 16.51 3.47
CA ILE A 78 2.44 16.63 2.21
C ILE A 78 1.05 16.00 2.34
N GLN A 79 0.92 14.82 2.96
CA GLN A 79 -0.38 14.21 3.25
C GLN A 79 -1.24 15.14 4.14
N GLU A 80 -0.65 15.76 5.17
CA GLU A 80 -1.33 16.72 6.05
C GLU A 80 -1.78 17.97 5.29
N GLU A 81 -0.93 18.55 4.43
CA GLU A 81 -1.25 19.69 3.57
C GLU A 81 -2.46 19.38 2.67
N ILE A 82 -2.48 18.21 2.03
CA ILE A 82 -3.61 17.79 1.18
C ILE A 82 -4.88 17.57 2.00
N LEU A 83 -4.77 16.98 3.20
CA LEU A 83 -5.91 16.78 4.10
C LEU A 83 -6.51 18.13 4.51
N LEU A 84 -5.68 19.12 4.85
CA LEU A 84 -6.11 20.48 5.13
C LEU A 84 -6.76 21.15 3.91
N GLU A 85 -6.19 21.00 2.70
CA GLU A 85 -6.80 21.49 1.45
C GLU A 85 -8.22 20.92 1.24
N MET A 86 -8.47 19.69 1.70
CA MET A 86 -9.77 19.02 1.63
C MET A 86 -10.70 19.36 2.80
N GLY A 87 -10.28 20.17 3.76
CA GLY A 87 -11.04 20.51 4.97
C GLY A 87 -11.10 19.36 5.99
N ILE A 88 -10.13 18.45 5.97
CA ILE A 88 -10.03 17.30 6.86
C ILE A 88 -8.95 17.55 7.90
N ASP A 89 -9.23 17.21 9.16
CA ASP A 89 -8.23 17.21 10.22
C ASP A 89 -7.11 16.20 9.91
N PRO A 90 -5.83 16.62 9.83
CA PRO A 90 -4.73 15.74 9.45
C PRO A 90 -4.57 14.54 10.36
N ARG A 91 -4.71 14.70 11.68
CA ARG A 91 -4.59 13.59 12.63
C ARG A 91 -5.65 12.53 12.38
N PHE A 92 -6.89 12.96 12.14
CA PHE A 92 -7.97 12.06 11.75
C PHE A 92 -7.67 11.39 10.39
N GLY A 93 -7.25 12.14 9.39
CA GLY A 93 -6.98 11.61 8.04
C GLY A 93 -5.85 10.58 8.01
N ILE A 94 -4.73 10.84 8.68
CA ILE A 94 -3.61 9.90 8.81
C ILE A 94 -4.05 8.65 9.59
N ALA A 95 -4.80 8.82 10.69
CA ALA A 95 -5.34 7.69 11.43
C ALA A 95 -6.31 6.84 10.58
N CYS A 96 -7.00 7.44 9.61
CA CYS A 96 -7.82 6.72 8.64
C CYS A 96 -6.96 5.89 7.68
N LEU A 97 -5.82 6.39 7.19
CA LEU A 97 -4.94 5.64 6.28
C LEU A 97 -4.52 4.28 6.88
N GLY A 98 -4.20 4.24 8.18
CA GLY A 98 -3.88 3.00 8.89
C GLY A 98 -5.04 2.00 9.00
N LYS A 99 -6.27 2.40 8.70
CA LYS A 99 -7.48 1.58 8.78
C LYS A 99 -8.07 1.23 7.41
N VAL A 100 -7.51 1.74 6.31
CA VAL A 100 -8.05 1.53 4.95
C VAL A 100 -8.19 0.06 4.63
N ASN A 101 -7.17 -0.74 4.94
CA ASN A 101 -7.20 -2.18 4.70
C ASN A 101 -8.31 -2.88 5.49
N MET A 102 -8.67 -2.42 6.70
CA MET A 102 -9.72 -3.04 7.51
C MET A 102 -11.14 -2.63 7.05
N VAL A 103 -11.31 -1.40 6.61
CA VAL A 103 -12.64 -0.84 6.27
C VAL A 103 -13.02 -1.12 4.82
N TYR A 104 -12.04 -1.16 3.92
CA TYR A 104 -12.25 -1.23 2.47
C TYR A 104 -11.66 -2.49 1.81
N GLU A 105 -11.35 -3.55 2.57
CA GLU A 105 -10.80 -4.82 2.03
C GLU A 105 -11.58 -5.36 0.82
N ASN A 106 -12.90 -5.14 0.79
CA ASN A 106 -13.79 -5.65 -0.24
C ASN A 106 -13.87 -4.74 -1.50
N ASP A 107 -13.44 -3.47 -1.41
CA ASP A 107 -13.35 -2.56 -2.56
C ASP A 107 -11.99 -2.71 -3.25
N ARG A 108 -11.91 -3.68 -4.16
CA ARG A 108 -10.66 -4.02 -4.86
C ARG A 108 -10.05 -2.84 -5.60
N ASP A 109 -10.86 -2.02 -6.25
CA ASP A 109 -10.36 -0.88 -7.02
C ASP A 109 -9.74 0.17 -6.09
N LEU A 110 -10.39 0.44 -4.95
CA LEU A 110 -9.84 1.35 -3.95
C LEU A 110 -8.55 0.78 -3.34
N MET A 111 -8.53 -0.52 -3.01
CA MET A 111 -7.32 -1.16 -2.46
C MET A 111 -6.14 -1.13 -3.43
N ILE A 112 -6.37 -1.32 -4.73
CA ILE A 112 -5.34 -1.17 -5.77
C ILE A 112 -4.78 0.26 -5.76
N GLN A 113 -5.65 1.28 -5.68
CA GLN A 113 -5.19 2.67 -5.63
C GLN A 113 -4.46 2.99 -4.31
N PHE A 114 -4.89 2.41 -3.19
CA PHE A 114 -4.24 2.58 -1.89
C PHE A 114 -2.83 1.98 -1.88
N TYR A 115 -2.64 0.74 -2.34
CA TYR A 115 -1.30 0.15 -2.42
C TYR A 115 -0.41 0.87 -3.43
N LYS A 116 -0.97 1.36 -4.55
CA LYS A 116 -0.23 2.22 -5.48
C LYS A 116 0.23 3.52 -4.79
N PHE A 117 -0.62 4.13 -3.97
CA PHE A 117 -0.28 5.31 -3.18
C PHE A 117 0.86 5.03 -2.19
N VAL A 118 0.78 3.94 -1.43
CA VAL A 118 1.86 3.52 -0.49
C VAL A 118 3.18 3.28 -1.24
N SER A 119 3.15 2.57 -2.37
CA SER A 119 4.36 2.35 -3.19
C SER A 119 4.94 3.65 -3.75
N LYS A 120 4.11 4.66 -4.02
CA LYS A 120 4.57 5.98 -4.47
C LYS A 120 5.21 6.79 -3.36
N GLU A 121 4.71 6.67 -2.15
CA GLU A 121 5.35 7.25 -0.96
C GLU A 121 6.71 6.61 -0.71
N GLU A 122 6.80 5.27 -0.72
CA GLU A 122 8.07 4.54 -0.55
C GLU A 122 9.08 4.96 -1.63
N LEU A 123 8.65 5.01 -2.89
CA LEU A 123 9.51 5.43 -4.01
C LEU A 123 10.05 6.86 -3.84
N ALA A 124 9.21 7.79 -3.38
CA ALA A 124 9.62 9.17 -3.15
C ALA A 124 10.64 9.29 -2.00
N CYS A 125 10.54 8.42 -0.99
CA CYS A 125 11.52 8.33 0.07
C CYS A 125 12.83 7.71 -0.43
N ASP A 126 12.76 6.58 -1.13
CA ASP A 126 13.92 5.91 -1.73
C ASP A 126 14.71 6.83 -2.66
N GLU A 127 14.02 7.62 -3.50
CA GLU A 127 14.65 8.56 -4.44
C GLU A 127 15.41 9.68 -3.71
N ALA A 128 14.95 10.06 -2.51
CA ALA A 128 15.58 11.08 -1.69
C ALA A 128 16.72 10.55 -0.79
N GLU A 129 16.62 9.29 -0.38
CA GLU A 129 17.56 8.66 0.56
C GLU A 129 18.75 7.97 -0.11
N LEU A 130 18.51 7.32 -1.25
CA LEU A 130 19.51 6.48 -1.91
C LEU A 130 20.39 7.30 -2.86
N ALA A 131 21.65 6.91 -2.96
CA ALA A 131 22.50 7.43 -4.03
C ALA A 131 21.93 7.03 -5.41
N PRO A 132 22.17 7.81 -6.48
CA PRO A 132 21.56 7.54 -7.80
C PRO A 132 21.80 6.12 -8.34
N ASN A 133 22.95 5.53 -8.05
CA ASN A 133 23.27 4.15 -8.40
C ASN A 133 22.49 3.13 -7.56
N GLU A 134 22.43 3.31 -6.24
CA GLU A 134 21.69 2.44 -5.32
C GLU A 134 20.19 2.47 -5.63
N PHE A 135 19.65 3.66 -5.92
CA PHE A 135 18.28 3.84 -6.37
C PHE A 135 18.02 3.11 -7.69
N ALA A 136 18.90 3.25 -8.68
CA ALA A 136 18.77 2.57 -9.97
C ALA A 136 18.82 1.05 -9.83
N GLU A 137 19.69 0.52 -8.97
CA GLU A 137 19.77 -0.91 -8.67
C GLU A 137 18.50 -1.43 -7.98
N LYS A 138 18.00 -0.70 -6.96
CA LYS A 138 16.74 -1.05 -6.27
C LYS A 138 15.57 -1.05 -7.25
N MET A 139 15.46 -0.03 -8.10
CA MET A 139 14.42 0.07 -9.12
C MET A 139 14.49 -1.07 -10.14
N HIS A 140 15.69 -1.42 -10.60
CA HIS A 140 15.87 -2.54 -11.52
C HIS A 140 15.50 -3.88 -10.87
N ALA A 141 15.90 -4.11 -9.62
CA ALA A 141 15.55 -5.31 -8.87
C ALA A 141 14.03 -5.42 -8.66
N GLN A 142 13.37 -4.32 -8.29
CA GLN A 142 11.92 -4.26 -8.11
C GLN A 142 11.18 -4.51 -9.42
N HIS A 143 11.61 -3.89 -10.52
CA HIS A 143 11.01 -4.09 -11.84
C HIS A 143 11.12 -5.56 -12.29
N LYS A 144 12.30 -6.16 -12.14
CA LYS A 144 12.54 -7.57 -12.47
C LYS A 144 11.64 -8.50 -11.65
N LEU A 145 11.45 -8.22 -10.36
CA LEU A 145 10.55 -9.00 -9.50
C LEU A 145 9.09 -8.88 -9.97
N GLN A 146 8.64 -7.68 -10.32
CA GLN A 146 7.29 -7.45 -10.85
C GLN A 146 7.06 -8.18 -12.18
N GLU A 147 8.05 -8.20 -13.07
CA GLU A 147 7.99 -8.96 -14.32
C GLU A 147 7.85 -10.47 -14.04
N GLN A 148 8.64 -11.01 -13.10
CA GLN A 148 8.55 -12.42 -12.70
C GLN A 148 7.18 -12.77 -12.11
N GLN A 149 6.63 -11.92 -11.24
CA GLN A 149 5.28 -12.09 -10.69
C GLN A 149 4.21 -12.08 -11.79
N LEU A 150 4.33 -11.16 -12.76
CA LEU A 150 3.40 -11.07 -13.88
C LEU A 150 3.48 -12.30 -14.79
N GLU A 151 4.69 -12.78 -15.09
CA GLU A 151 4.89 -14.00 -15.88
C GLU A 151 4.32 -15.23 -15.17
N MET A 152 4.55 -15.36 -13.86
CA MET A 152 3.95 -16.39 -13.03
C MET A 152 2.42 -16.34 -13.10
N LEU A 153 1.81 -15.17 -12.91
CA LEU A 153 0.35 -15.03 -12.97
C LEU A 153 -0.21 -15.34 -14.38
N LYS A 154 0.50 -14.96 -15.44
CA LYS A 154 0.16 -15.34 -16.83
C LYS A 154 0.26 -16.85 -17.03
N HIS A 155 1.22 -17.52 -16.40
CA HIS A 155 1.36 -18.97 -16.43
C HIS A 155 0.22 -19.66 -15.66
N ILE A 156 -0.09 -19.21 -14.45
CA ILE A 156 -1.18 -19.73 -13.60
C ILE A 156 -2.52 -19.66 -14.33
N ARG A 157 -2.79 -18.57 -15.06
CA ARG A 157 -4.03 -18.40 -15.84
C ARG A 157 -4.30 -19.52 -16.86
N LYS A 158 -3.28 -20.29 -17.27
CA LYS A 158 -3.40 -21.39 -18.23
C LYS A 158 -4.00 -22.67 -17.63
N PHE A 159 -4.07 -22.79 -16.30
CA PHE A 159 -4.59 -23.98 -15.61
C PHE A 159 -6.10 -23.90 -15.34
N HIS A 160 -6.71 -25.00 -14.91
CA HIS A 160 -8.11 -25.04 -14.49
C HIS A 160 -8.35 -24.12 -13.27
N PRO A 161 -9.53 -23.48 -13.09
CA PRO A 161 -9.79 -22.58 -11.95
C PRO A 161 -9.49 -23.18 -10.57
N ASP A 162 -9.74 -24.48 -10.41
CA ASP A 162 -9.38 -25.18 -9.17
C ASP A 162 -7.86 -25.16 -8.98
N ASP A 163 -7.08 -25.42 -10.03
CA ASP A 163 -5.59 -25.41 -10.08
C ASP A 163 -5.05 -24.02 -9.79
N GLN A 164 -5.65 -23.01 -10.40
CA GLN A 164 -5.33 -21.63 -10.08
C GLN A 164 -5.49 -21.34 -8.58
N SER A 165 -6.61 -21.76 -7.99
CA SER A 165 -6.91 -21.53 -6.57
C SER A 165 -5.89 -22.23 -5.66
N ALA A 166 -5.53 -23.48 -5.95
CA ALA A 166 -4.53 -24.21 -5.18
C ALA A 166 -3.12 -23.61 -5.30
N ILE A 167 -2.75 -23.13 -6.50
CA ILE A 167 -1.45 -22.49 -6.72
C ILE A 167 -1.38 -21.15 -5.96
N LEU A 168 -2.45 -20.34 -6.02
CA LEU A 168 -2.51 -19.07 -5.29
C LEU A 168 -2.52 -19.27 -3.78
N GLU A 169 -3.18 -20.32 -3.29
CA GLU A 169 -3.15 -20.69 -1.87
C GLU A 169 -1.75 -21.13 -1.43
N ALA A 170 -1.02 -21.89 -2.25
CA ALA A 170 0.37 -22.25 -1.98
C ALA A 170 1.30 -21.01 -1.97
N LEU A 171 1.05 -20.03 -2.85
CA LEU A 171 1.75 -18.75 -2.84
C LEU A 171 1.49 -17.97 -1.55
N ARG A 172 0.22 -17.91 -1.11
CA ARG A 172 -0.17 -17.26 0.16
C ARG A 172 0.57 -17.89 1.35
N GLN A 173 0.59 -19.21 1.44
CA GLN A 173 1.30 -19.94 2.51
C GLN A 173 2.81 -19.69 2.47
N GLN A 174 3.41 -19.58 1.27
CA GLN A 174 4.82 -19.23 1.12
C GLN A 174 5.11 -17.82 1.64
N LEU A 175 4.25 -16.85 1.31
CA LEU A 175 4.37 -15.47 1.82
C LEU A 175 4.22 -15.43 3.34
N GLU A 176 3.21 -16.09 3.89
CA GLU A 176 3.00 -16.17 5.34
C GLU A 176 4.19 -16.79 6.07
N GLY A 177 4.74 -17.89 5.54
CA GLY A 177 5.93 -18.55 6.08
C GLY A 177 7.19 -17.70 6.00
N ALA A 178 7.26 -16.76 5.05
CA ALA A 178 8.35 -15.80 4.87
C ALA A 178 8.06 -14.43 5.50
N ASN A 179 7.03 -14.30 6.35
CA ASN A 179 6.61 -13.04 6.96
C ASN A 179 6.38 -11.91 5.92
N PHE A 180 5.78 -12.27 4.78
CA PHE A 180 5.47 -11.39 3.66
C PHE A 180 6.68 -10.72 2.99
N ASP A 181 7.85 -11.35 3.05
CA ASP A 181 9.03 -10.90 2.32
C ASP A 181 8.81 -10.94 0.79
N ASN A 182 9.16 -9.85 0.10
CA ASN A 182 8.97 -9.70 -1.34
C ASN A 182 9.74 -10.75 -2.18
N SER A 183 10.88 -11.25 -1.69
CA SER A 183 11.64 -12.30 -2.36
C SER A 183 10.87 -13.63 -2.42
N ALA A 184 9.91 -13.84 -1.51
CA ALA A 184 9.04 -15.00 -1.46
C ALA A 184 7.78 -14.85 -2.32
N ALA A 185 7.61 -13.75 -3.06
CA ALA A 185 6.42 -13.47 -3.85
C ALA A 185 6.39 -14.14 -5.24
N VAL A 186 7.32 -15.06 -5.53
CA VAL A 186 7.39 -15.81 -6.79
C VAL A 186 7.43 -17.31 -6.50
N LEU A 187 6.58 -18.09 -7.18
CA LEU A 187 6.66 -19.54 -7.25
C LEU A 187 7.42 -19.94 -8.52
N THR A 188 8.36 -20.88 -8.36
CA THR A 188 9.01 -21.49 -9.52
C THR A 188 8.04 -22.37 -10.31
N SER A 189 8.32 -22.54 -11.60
CA SER A 189 7.51 -23.44 -12.45
C SER A 189 7.41 -24.85 -11.86
N ASP A 190 8.49 -25.38 -11.28
CA ASP A 190 8.50 -26.71 -10.66
C ASP A 190 7.52 -26.80 -9.50
N LYS A 191 7.45 -25.76 -8.66
CA LYS A 191 6.55 -25.72 -7.51
C LYS A 191 5.09 -25.59 -7.95
N ILE A 192 4.82 -24.85 -9.02
CA ILE A 192 3.49 -24.78 -9.64
C ILE A 192 3.06 -26.16 -10.15
N GLN A 193 3.92 -26.84 -10.90
CA GLN A 193 3.65 -28.19 -11.42
C GLN A 193 3.44 -29.21 -10.31
N GLU A 194 4.20 -29.10 -9.22
CA GLU A 194 4.06 -29.95 -8.04
C GLU A 194 2.67 -29.80 -7.40
N VAL A 195 2.20 -28.56 -7.20
CA VAL A 195 0.86 -28.28 -6.63
C VAL A 195 -0.25 -28.90 -7.49
N VAL A 196 -0.15 -28.74 -8.81
CA VAL A 196 -1.12 -29.32 -9.76
C VAL A 196 -1.08 -30.86 -9.72
N ARG A 197 0.12 -31.45 -9.74
CA ARG A 197 0.30 -32.92 -9.73
C ARG A 197 -0.21 -33.57 -8.45
N ARG A 198 0.03 -32.94 -7.28
CA ARG A 198 -0.43 -33.44 -5.98
C ARG A 198 -1.96 -33.60 -5.91
N ARG A 199 -2.72 -32.86 -6.73
CA ARG A 199 -4.18 -33.01 -6.80
C ARG A 199 -4.67 -34.02 -7.84
N ILE A 200 -3.92 -34.22 -8.93
CA ILE A 200 -4.26 -35.23 -9.95
C ILE A 200 -4.00 -36.65 -9.40
N THR A 201 -3.14 -36.78 -8.39
CA THR A 201 -2.87 -38.07 -7.77
C THR A 201 -4.02 -38.40 -6.80
N PRO A 202 -4.85 -39.44 -7.05
CA PRO A 202 -5.90 -39.80 -6.11
C PRO A 202 -5.23 -40.17 -4.78
N PHE A 203 -5.79 -39.69 -3.68
CA PHE A 203 -5.46 -40.18 -2.34
C PHE A 203 -5.90 -41.64 -2.29
N ILE A 204 -5.03 -42.57 -2.72
CA ILE A 204 -5.24 -44.01 -2.53
C ILE A 204 -5.12 -44.23 -1.02
N ARG A 205 -6.24 -44.14 -0.32
CA ARG A 205 -6.37 -44.54 1.08
C ARG A 205 -6.20 -46.06 1.08
N ALA A 206 -5.01 -46.53 1.40
CA ALA A 206 -4.78 -47.93 1.72
C ALA A 206 -5.69 -48.28 2.92
N THR A 207 -6.45 -49.35 2.75
CA THR A 207 -7.35 -50.00 3.70
C THR A 207 -6.70 -50.34 5.03
#